data_AF-A0A453QXS7-F1
#
_entry.id   AF-A0A453QXS7-F1
#
_cell.length_a   1.000
_cell.length_b   1.000
_cell.length_c   1.000
_cell.angle_alpha   90.00
_cell.angle_beta   90.00
_cell.angle_gamma   90.00
#
_symmetry.space_group_name_H-M   'P 1'
#
loop_
_entity.id
_entity.type
_entity.pdbx_description
1 polymer ?
#
loop_
_entity_poly.entity_id
_entity_poly.type
_entity_poly.pdbx_seq_one_letter_code
_entity_poly.pdbx_strand_id
1 'polypeptide(L)'
;GAGFAGLSVAWHLLKQSPKDSRVSVDVYDENGVGGGASGVSGGLLHPYSPKAKLLWRGGEFWKESMDLLRSAEKANGTAGSDGASRDDEALIWRRGILRPPTTEKAADILLEVLLD
;
A
#
# COMPACT_ATOMS: atom_id res chain seq x y z
N GLY A 1 9.56 11.70 8.63
CA GLY A 1 8.11 11.53 8.69
C GLY A 1 7.78 10.06 8.52
N ALA A 2 6.94 9.50 9.40
CA ALA A 2 6.58 8.08 9.47
C ALA A 2 5.11 7.83 9.07
N GLY A 3 4.58 8.67 8.17
CA GLY A 3 3.33 8.42 7.45
C GLY A 3 3.54 7.55 6.20
N PHE A 4 2.47 7.32 5.44
CA PHE A 4 2.48 6.46 4.25
C PHE A 4 3.60 6.83 3.26
N ALA A 5 3.70 8.12 2.91
CA ALA A 5 4.72 8.60 1.97
C ALA A 5 6.16 8.40 2.47
N GLY A 6 6.41 8.62 3.77
CA GLY A 6 7.76 8.46 4.33
C GLY A 6 8.17 6.98 4.40
N LEU A 7 7.25 6.12 4.85
CA LEU A 7 7.49 4.69 4.92
C LEU A 7 7.60 4.04 3.54
N SER A 8 6.81 4.49 2.55
CA SER A 8 6.91 3.99 1.18
C SER A 8 8.28 4.32 0.56
N VAL A 9 8.80 5.52 0.82
CA VAL A 9 10.16 5.90 0.36
C VAL A 9 11.23 5.07 1.07
N ALA A 10 11.16 4.94 2.39
CA ALA A 10 12.11 4.13 3.15
C ALA A 10 12.15 2.69 2.65
N TRP A 11 10.98 2.08 2.43
CA TRP A 11 10.88 0.75 1.84
C TRP A 11 11.51 0.69 0.45
N HIS A 12 11.20 1.66 -0.42
CA HIS A 12 11.70 1.66 -1.78
C HIS A 12 13.22 1.78 -1.84
N LEU A 13 13.83 2.61 -0.98
CA LEU A 13 15.28 2.71 -0.83
C LEU A 13 15.90 1.37 -0.43
N LEU A 14 15.32 0.69 0.56
CA LEU A 14 15.78 -0.63 1.00
C LEU A 14 15.61 -1.69 -0.10
N LYS A 15 14.48 -1.68 -0.82
CA LYS A 15 14.18 -2.62 -1.91
C LYS A 15 15.12 -2.44 -3.11
N GLN A 16 15.49 -1.21 -3.45
CA GLN A 16 16.41 -0.92 -4.56
C GLN A 16 17.89 -1.08 -4.19
N SER A 17 18.21 -1.14 -2.90
CA SER A 17 19.59 -1.29 -2.46
C SER A 17 20.12 -2.69 -2.82
N PRO A 18 21.36 -2.80 -3.34
CA PRO A 18 22.00 -4.10 -3.54
C PRO A 18 22.06 -4.87 -2.22
N LYS A 19 21.87 -6.20 -2.27
CA LYS A 19 21.88 -7.05 -1.07
C LYS A 19 23.19 -6.96 -0.28
N ASP A 20 24.29 -6.69 -0.97
CA ASP A 20 25.63 -6.57 -0.38
C ASP A 20 25.91 -5.16 0.17
N SER A 21 25.00 -4.21 -0.08
CA SER A 21 25.07 -2.86 0.46
C SER A 21 24.50 -2.82 1.87
N ARG A 22 25.25 -2.23 2.80
CA ARG A 22 24.80 -2.02 4.18
C ARG A 22 24.01 -0.71 4.30
N VAL A 23 22.85 -0.65 3.64
CA VAL A 23 21.95 0.50 3.74
C VAL A 23 21.07 0.33 4.97
N SER A 24 21.15 1.32 5.88
CA SER A 24 20.24 1.48 7.00
C SER A 24 19.44 2.75 6.79
N VAL A 25 18.14 2.70 7.10
CA VAL A 25 17.25 3.86 6.99
C VAL A 25 16.61 4.09 8.35
N ASP A 26 16.98 5.21 8.98
CA ASP A 26 16.36 5.65 10.21
C ASP A 26 15.22 6.64 9.90
N VAL A 27 14.02 6.34 10.40
CA VAL A 27 12.83 7.17 10.18
C VAL A 27 12.50 7.94 11.46
N TYR A 28 12.60 9.26 11.38
CA TYR A 28 12.24 10.17 12.47
C TYR A 28 10.88 10.82 12.20
N ASP A 29 10.00 10.84 13.20
CA ASP A 29 8.72 11.55 13.16
C ASP A 29 8.40 12.09 14.56
N GLU A 30 7.97 13.34 14.64
CA GLU A 30 7.61 14.01 15.90
C GLU A 30 6.38 13.38 16.58
N ASN A 31 5.44 12.85 15.79
CA ASN A 31 4.16 12.31 16.25
C ASN A 31 4.16 10.77 16.27
N GLY A 32 5.29 10.15 15.90
CA GLY A 32 5.42 8.69 15.78
C GLY A 32 4.82 8.12 14.49
N VAL A 33 4.83 6.79 14.38
CA VAL A 33 4.35 6.07 13.18
C VAL A 33 2.87 6.34 12.95
N GLY A 34 2.53 6.88 11.79
CA GLY A 34 1.16 7.24 11.44
C GLY A 34 0.56 8.39 12.25
N GLY A 35 1.33 9.10 13.08
CA GLY A 35 0.78 10.15 13.97
C GLY A 35 0.21 11.39 13.27
N GLY A 36 0.46 11.54 11.96
CA GLY A 36 -0.05 12.66 11.15
C GLY A 36 -1.26 12.30 10.28
N ALA A 37 -1.39 12.99 9.13
CA ALA A 37 -2.50 12.82 8.20
C ALA A 37 -2.76 11.36 7.77
N SER A 38 -1.70 10.55 7.67
CA SER A 38 -1.83 9.14 7.29
C SER A 38 -2.61 8.30 8.30
N GLY A 39 -2.48 8.53 9.61
CA GLY A 39 -3.20 7.76 10.63
C GLY A 39 -4.65 8.19 10.80
N VAL A 40 -4.98 9.44 10.50
CA VAL A 40 -6.37 9.93 10.52
C VAL A 40 -7.10 9.73 9.18
N SER A 41 -6.39 9.30 8.14
CA SER A 41 -6.99 9.07 6.82
C SER A 41 -7.91 7.84 6.83
N GLY A 42 -9.01 7.90 6.07
CA GLY A 42 -9.93 6.76 5.92
C GLY A 42 -9.41 5.62 5.04
N GLY A 43 -8.15 5.69 4.60
CA GLY A 43 -7.48 4.62 3.85
C GLY A 43 -7.87 4.47 2.38
N LEU A 44 -8.83 5.25 1.86
CA LEU A 44 -9.31 5.10 0.48
C LEU A 44 -8.20 5.37 -0.54
N LEU A 45 -7.72 4.30 -1.17
CA LEU A 45 -6.73 4.35 -2.25
C LEU A 45 -7.42 4.15 -3.60
N HIS A 46 -7.20 5.05 -4.57
CA HIS A 46 -7.64 4.88 -5.95
C HIS A 46 -6.76 5.67 -6.93
N PRO A 47 -6.60 5.21 -8.20
CA PRO A 47 -5.79 5.88 -9.21
C PRO A 47 -6.53 7.00 -9.97
N TYR A 48 -7.76 7.31 -9.59
CA TYR A 48 -8.63 8.25 -10.31
C TYR A 48 -8.71 9.63 -9.63
N SER A 49 -9.08 10.65 -10.40
CA SER A 49 -9.49 11.96 -9.90
C SER A 49 -10.94 11.94 -9.42
N PRO A 50 -11.40 12.99 -8.70
CA PRO A 50 -12.82 13.13 -8.35
C PRO A 50 -13.77 13.13 -9.55
N LYS A 51 -13.26 13.41 -10.76
CA LYS A 51 -14.02 13.36 -12.03
C LYS A 51 -13.90 12.00 -12.73
N ALA A 52 -13.50 10.95 -12.02
CA ALA A 52 -13.30 9.58 -12.53
C ALA A 52 -12.29 9.46 -13.69
N LYS A 53 -11.43 10.46 -13.91
CA LYS A 53 -10.31 10.36 -14.88
C LYS A 53 -9.09 9.75 -14.21
N LEU A 54 -8.38 8.88 -14.90
CA LEU A 54 -7.09 8.35 -14.43
C LEU A 54 -6.14 9.51 -14.12
N LEU A 55 -5.53 9.49 -12.94
CA LEU A 55 -4.49 10.44 -12.56
C LEU A 55 -3.24 10.19 -13.39
N TRP A 56 -2.41 11.23 -13.54
CA TRP A 56 -1.12 11.07 -14.18
C TRP A 56 -0.30 9.99 -13.46
N ARG A 57 0.14 8.97 -14.21
CA ARG A 57 0.79 7.75 -13.69
C ARG A 57 -0.02 6.99 -12.64
N GLY A 58 -1.35 7.15 -12.64
CA GLY A 58 -2.24 6.51 -11.67
C GLY A 58 -2.16 4.99 -11.69
N GLY A 59 -2.03 4.38 -12.88
CA GLY A 59 -1.87 2.93 -13.01
C GLY A 59 -0.56 2.42 -12.40
N GLU A 60 0.57 3.07 -12.69
CA GLU A 60 1.87 2.72 -12.11
C GLU A 60 1.86 2.89 -10.58
N PHE A 61 1.30 3.98 -10.08
CA PHE A 61 1.14 4.23 -8.66
C PHE A 61 0.28 3.15 -7.98
N TRP A 62 -0.80 2.74 -8.64
CA TRP A 62 -1.67 1.67 -8.15
C TRP A 62 -0.92 0.36 -8.01
N LYS A 63 -0.23 -0.08 -9.07
CA LYS A 63 0.55 -1.32 -9.09
C LYS A 63 1.60 -1.34 -7.96
N GLU A 64 2.42 -0.30 -7.87
CA GLU A 64 3.46 -0.22 -6.82
C GLU A 64 2.86 -0.16 -5.41
N SER A 65 1.74 0.53 -5.22
CA SER A 65 1.04 0.59 -3.93
C SER A 65 0.48 -0.78 -3.54
N MET A 66 -0.10 -1.52 -4.48
CA MET A 66 -0.59 -2.88 -4.25
C MET A 66 0.54 -3.85 -3.89
N ASP A 67 1.69 -3.75 -4.57
CA ASP A 67 2.85 -4.59 -4.30
C ASP A 67 3.49 -4.28 -2.94
N LEU A 68 3.53 -3.01 -2.54
CA LEU A 68 3.93 -2.59 -1.20
C LEU A 68 3.00 -3.19 -0.14
N LEU A 69 1.68 -3.09 -0.33
CA LEU A 69 0.70 -3.62 0.60
C LEU A 69 0.83 -5.14 0.74
N ARG A 70 0.92 -5.89 -0.37
CA ARG A 70 1.16 -7.34 -0.36
C ARG A 70 2.44 -7.72 0.38
N SER A 71 3.51 -6.94 0.21
CA SER A 71 4.78 -7.16 0.91
C SER A 71 4.62 -6.96 2.43
N ALA A 72 3.89 -5.92 2.83
CA ALA A 72 3.57 -5.67 4.24
C ALA A 72 2.68 -6.77 4.83
N GLU A 73 1.68 -7.26 4.09
CA GLU A 73 0.83 -8.38 4.53
C GLU A 73 1.65 -9.65 4.75
N LYS A 74 2.54 -10.00 3.81
CA LYS A 74 3.44 -11.16 3.95
C LYS A 74 4.37 -11.02 5.16
N ALA A 75 4.92 -9.83 5.39
CA ALA A 75 5.75 -9.55 6.56
C ALA A 75 4.95 -9.64 7.88
N ASN A 76 3.67 -9.26 7.87
CA ASN A 76 2.82 -9.33 9.05
C ASN A 76 2.33 -10.76 9.35
N GLY A 77 2.01 -11.54 8.31
CA GLY A 77 1.60 -12.95 8.46
C GLY A 77 2.74 -13.85 8.94
N THR A 78 3.98 -13.51 8.62
CA THR A 78 5.18 -14.20 9.16
C THR A 78 5.48 -13.82 10.62
N ALA A 79 4.98 -12.68 11.10
CA ALA A 79 5.12 -12.24 12.49
C ALA A 79 4.03 -12.77 13.44
N GLY A 80 2.96 -13.40 12.92
CA GLY A 80 1.74 -13.75 13.67
C GLY A 80 1.38 -15.23 13.65
N SER A 81 2.35 -16.14 13.65
CA SER A 81 2.11 -17.58 13.83
C SER A 81 1.72 -17.89 15.29
N ASP A 82 0.51 -17.53 15.70
CA ASP A 82 -0.21 -18.20 16.79
C ASP A 82 -1.68 -18.34 16.39
N GLY A 83 -2.13 -19.59 16.40
CA GLY A 83 -3.31 -20.09 15.69
C GLY A 83 -4.60 -19.28 15.87
N ALA A 84 -5.15 -18.82 14.74
CA ALA A 84 -6.59 -18.76 14.54
C ALA A 84 -6.85 -18.82 13.04
N SER A 85 -7.50 -19.90 12.61
CA SER A 85 -8.14 -20.03 11.30
C SER A 85 -8.94 -18.75 11.02
N ARG A 86 -8.44 -17.90 10.13
CA ARG A 86 -9.03 -16.60 9.84
C ARG A 86 -8.96 -16.43 8.33
N ASP A 87 -10.08 -16.75 7.69
CA ASP A 87 -10.58 -16.40 6.35
C ASP A 87 -9.55 -15.82 5.36
N ASP A 88 -9.44 -16.38 4.15
CA ASP A 88 -8.54 -15.97 3.06
C ASP A 88 -8.81 -14.55 2.47
N GLU A 89 -9.27 -13.59 3.27
CA GLU A 89 -9.41 -12.20 2.88
C GLU A 89 -8.17 -11.40 3.32
N ALA A 90 -7.46 -10.84 2.33
CA ALA A 90 -6.28 -10.01 2.57
C ALA A 90 -6.60 -8.85 3.55
N LEU A 91 -5.64 -8.45 4.38
CA LEU A 91 -5.79 -7.37 5.38
C LEU A 91 -6.33 -6.08 4.77
N ILE A 92 -5.96 -5.84 3.52
CA ILE A 92 -6.46 -4.80 2.64
C ILE A 92 -8.00 -4.73 2.60
N TRP A 93 -8.66 -5.89 2.49
CA TRP A 93 -10.11 -6.04 2.38
C TRP A 93 -10.78 -5.98 3.75
N ARG A 94 -10.16 -6.61 4.77
CA ARG A 94 -10.67 -6.66 6.15
C ARG A 94 -10.78 -5.30 6.83
N ARG A 95 -9.91 -4.34 6.48
CA ARG A 95 -9.94 -2.99 7.08
C ARG A 95 -10.69 -1.96 6.24
N GLY A 96 -11.26 -2.36 5.09
CA GLY A 96 -11.97 -1.45 4.19
C GLY A 96 -11.08 -0.35 3.59
N ILE A 97 -9.76 -0.56 3.59
CA ILE A 97 -8.74 0.36 3.06
C ILE A 97 -8.87 0.42 1.54
N LEU A 98 -9.12 -0.72 0.90
CA LEU A 98 -9.44 -0.79 -0.51
C LEU A 98 -10.92 -1.10 -0.70
N ARG A 99 -11.62 -0.15 -1.31
CA ARG A 99 -12.96 -0.38 -1.86
C ARG A 99 -12.80 -0.39 -3.38
N PRO A 100 -12.86 -1.54 -4.05
CA PRO A 100 -12.84 -1.57 -5.49
C PRO A 100 -14.06 -0.77 -5.99
N PRO A 101 -13.90 0.03 -7.05
CA PRO A 101 -15.01 0.73 -7.65
C PRO A 101 -15.99 -0.30 -8.20
N THR A 102 -17.24 -0.20 -7.77
CA THR A 102 -18.33 -1.14 -8.10
C THR A 102 -18.93 -0.92 -9.49
N THR A 103 -18.33 -0.04 -10.30
CA THR A 103 -18.81 0.27 -11.65
C THR A 103 -17.92 -0.41 -12.70
N GLU A 104 -18.54 -1.10 -13.67
CA GLU A 104 -17.85 -1.92 -14.69
C GLU A 104 -16.71 -1.16 -15.39
N LYS A 105 -16.93 0.11 -15.77
CA LYS A 105 -15.91 0.93 -16.45
C LYS A 105 -14.66 1.22 -15.62
N ALA A 106 -14.78 1.27 -14.30
CA ALA A 106 -13.64 1.48 -13.42
C ALA A 106 -12.97 0.14 -13.04
N ALA A 107 -13.73 -0.96 -13.09
CA ALA A 107 -13.21 -2.31 -12.89
C ALA A 107 -12.30 -2.77 -14.04
N ASP A 108 -12.65 -2.45 -15.30
CA ASP A 108 -11.85 -2.85 -16.48
C ASP A 108 -10.44 -2.24 -16.46
N ILE A 109 -10.32 -0.96 -16.11
CA ILE A 109 -9.02 -0.26 -15.99
C ILE A 109 -8.20 -0.82 -14.82
N LEU A 110 -8.86 -1.24 -13.73
CA LEU A 110 -8.21 -1.90 -12.60
C LEU A 110 -7.66 -3.28 -12.97
N LEU A 111 -8.40 -4.02 -13.80
CA LEU A 111 -7.99 -5.33 -14.31
C LEU A 111 -6.84 -5.19 -15.32
N GLU A 112 -6.88 -4.22 -16.24
CA GLU A 112 -5.77 -3.96 -17.17
C GLU A 112 -4.46 -3.61 -16.43
N VAL A 113 -4.52 -2.72 -15.43
CA VAL A 113 -3.33 -2.31 -14.66
C VAL A 113 -2.76 -3.44 -13.77
N LEU A 114 -3.58 -4.42 -13.40
CA LEU A 114 -3.15 -5.60 -12.63
C LEU A 114 -2.57 -6.72 -13.51
N LEU A 115 -2.82 -6.70 -14.82
CA LEU A 115 -2.44 -7.75 -15.77
C LEU A 115 -1.21 -7.41 -16.62
N ASP A 116 -0.76 -6.15 -16.65
CA ASP A 116 0.57 -5.69 -17.10
C ASP A 116 1.58 -5.66 -15.94
#